data_AF-A0A3G6J833-F1
#
_entry.id   AF-A0A3G6J833-F1
#
_cell.length_a   1.000
_cell.length_b   1.000
_cell.length_c   1.000
_cell.angle_alpha   90.00
_cell.angle_beta   90.00
_cell.angle_gamma   90.00
#
_symmetry.space_group_name_H-M   'P 1'
#
loop_
_entity.id
_entity.type
_entity.pdbx_description
1 polymer ?
#
loop_
_entity_poly.entity_id
_entity_poly.type
_entity_poly.pdbx_seq_one_letter_code
_entity_poly.pdbx_strand_id
1 'polypeptide(L)'
;MHARFHFRLLTVALTCCAWSWCAPTDAGAVTVTADTEQQVCVANFADGQPTTDSFFSQLQADAIDRRLAELDQADPGLAAAIRAYDAGDPTAASPGELQQRIGVAGGREGLGQLITTSAADAGVPTDRTATPEVQRFTIAEADNTIAVTAVDPAADVLGELQAVAANGFRLDEIKAALFAERQEAFNAIQTQLHDQLVDCVETLRPRPWLSGPKILITIAMVGAVAVALLAIRNARRPVRHAKR
;
A
#
# COMPACT_ATOMS: atom_id res chain seq x y z
N MET A 1 24.19 69.94 -3.36
CA MET A 1 25.31 69.39 -2.57
C MET A 1 24.72 68.59 -1.41
N HIS A 2 25.29 67.41 -1.13
CA HIS A 2 25.02 66.45 -0.02
C HIS A 2 23.75 65.57 -0.18
N ALA A 3 23.86 64.29 -0.60
CA ALA A 3 24.33 63.06 0.10
C ALA A 3 23.26 62.50 1.07
N ARG A 4 22.46 61.51 0.67
CA ARG A 4 22.58 60.03 0.89
C ARG A 4 22.58 59.59 2.36
N PHE A 5 21.61 58.73 2.73
CA PHE A 5 21.71 57.36 3.31
C PHE A 5 20.37 57.00 4.00
N HIS A 6 19.54 56.17 3.36
CA HIS A 6 19.30 54.75 3.67
C HIS A 6 18.75 54.44 5.07
N PHE A 7 17.50 54.01 5.15
CA PHE A 7 17.18 52.77 5.87
C PHE A 7 15.98 52.06 5.24
N ARG A 8 16.23 50.82 4.79
CA ARG A 8 15.27 49.85 4.32
C ARG A 8 14.45 49.34 5.50
N LEU A 9 13.15 49.17 5.33
CA LEU A 9 12.40 48.14 6.07
C LEU A 9 11.45 47.47 5.09
N LEU A 10 11.86 46.26 4.72
CA LEU A 10 11.11 45.30 3.92
C LEU A 10 9.77 45.02 4.61
N THR A 11 8.67 45.36 3.95
CA THR A 11 7.41 44.67 4.16
C THR A 11 7.46 43.42 3.28
N VAL A 12 7.91 42.31 3.85
CA VAL A 12 7.75 40.99 3.24
C VAL A 12 6.25 40.68 3.28
N ALA A 13 5.57 40.97 2.18
CA ALA A 13 4.25 40.45 1.92
C ALA A 13 4.37 38.92 1.85
N LEU A 14 3.78 38.24 2.83
CA LEU A 14 3.64 36.79 2.85
C LEU A 14 2.58 36.39 1.80
N THR A 15 2.96 36.44 0.53
CA THR A 15 2.27 35.74 -0.56
C THR A 15 2.60 34.26 -0.44
N CYS A 16 1.77 33.52 0.28
CA CYS A 16 1.79 32.07 0.33
C CYS A 16 0.38 31.55 0.04
N CYS A 17 -0.14 31.85 -1.15
CA CYS A 17 -1.40 31.30 -1.66
C CYS A 17 -1.40 31.32 -3.19
N ALA A 18 -0.36 30.75 -3.79
CA ALA A 18 -0.38 30.41 -5.20
C ALA A 18 0.77 29.41 -5.39
N TRP A 19 0.44 28.17 -5.76
CA TRP A 19 1.39 27.14 -6.21
C TRP A 19 2.03 26.32 -5.08
N SER A 20 1.20 25.89 -4.12
CA SER A 20 1.39 24.53 -3.59
C SER A 20 0.44 23.64 -4.36
N TRP A 21 1.01 22.75 -5.16
CA TRP A 21 0.44 21.44 -5.42
C TRP A 21 -0.35 20.98 -4.20
N CYS A 22 -1.69 21.08 -4.25
CA CYS A 22 -2.47 19.98 -3.72
C CYS A 22 -2.23 18.84 -4.69
N ALA A 23 -1.13 18.11 -4.49
CA ALA A 23 -1.12 16.72 -4.91
C ALA A 23 -2.40 16.14 -4.29
N PRO A 24 -3.26 15.45 -5.06
CA PRO A 24 -4.20 14.57 -4.40
C PRO A 24 -3.36 13.73 -3.44
N THR A 25 -3.70 13.72 -2.15
CA THR A 25 -3.21 12.67 -1.27
C THR A 25 -3.50 11.38 -2.00
N ASP A 26 -2.45 10.69 -2.45
CA ASP A 26 -2.60 9.38 -3.07
C ASP A 26 -3.50 8.59 -2.13
N ALA A 27 -4.69 8.25 -2.62
CA ALA A 27 -5.55 7.31 -1.93
C ALA A 27 -4.80 6.00 -2.00
N GLY A 28 -3.98 5.75 -0.97
CA GLY A 28 -3.06 4.65 -1.02
C GLY A 28 -3.79 3.31 -1.08
N ALA A 29 -3.09 2.27 -1.50
CA ALA A 29 -3.64 0.95 -1.79
C ALA A 29 -4.32 0.26 -0.58
N VAL A 30 -3.85 0.60 0.62
CA VAL A 30 -4.39 0.13 1.90
C VAL A 30 -4.79 1.31 2.79
N THR A 31 -5.86 1.13 3.56
CA THR A 31 -6.24 1.99 4.69
C THR A 31 -6.38 1.15 5.95
N VAL A 32 -5.47 1.33 6.91
CA VAL A 32 -5.54 0.70 8.23
C VAL A 32 -6.25 1.62 9.22
N THR A 33 -7.29 1.11 9.85
CA THR A 33 -8.03 1.81 10.91
C THR A 33 -7.92 1.04 12.23
N ALA A 34 -7.76 1.77 13.34
CA ALA A 34 -7.75 1.17 14.68
C ALA A 34 -9.19 0.89 15.16
N ASP A 35 -9.51 -0.38 15.41
CA ASP A 35 -10.70 -0.78 16.17
C ASP A 35 -10.33 -0.81 17.66
N THR A 36 -10.63 0.28 18.36
CA THR A 36 -10.30 0.44 19.78
C THR A 36 -11.13 -0.46 20.70
N GLU A 37 -12.31 -0.91 20.25
CA GLU A 37 -13.17 -1.80 21.05
C GLU A 37 -12.61 -3.23 21.05
N GLN A 38 -12.16 -3.68 19.88
CA GLN A 38 -11.63 -5.03 19.69
C GLN A 38 -10.11 -5.12 19.85
N GLN A 39 -9.43 -3.97 19.99
CA GLN A 39 -7.97 -3.86 20.11
C GLN A 39 -7.23 -4.46 18.91
N VAL A 40 -7.73 -4.19 17.70
CA VAL A 40 -7.16 -4.68 16.43
C VAL A 40 -7.00 -3.56 15.41
N CYS A 41 -6.02 -3.70 14.54
CA CYS A 41 -5.85 -2.91 13.32
C CYS A 41 -6.61 -3.58 12.17
N VAL A 42 -7.46 -2.82 11.49
CA VAL A 42 -8.28 -3.29 10.37
C VAL A 42 -7.74 -2.67 9.10
N ALA A 43 -7.03 -3.46 8.29
CA ALA A 43 -6.54 -3.07 6.98
C ALA A 43 -7.65 -3.31 5.94
N ASN A 44 -8.03 -2.24 5.24
CA ASN A 44 -8.96 -2.28 4.13
C ASN A 44 -8.18 -1.99 2.86
N PHE A 45 -8.14 -2.95 1.95
CA PHE A 45 -7.56 -2.74 0.63
C PHE A 45 -8.63 -2.16 -0.30
N ALA A 46 -8.32 -1.02 -0.92
CA ALA A 46 -9.27 -0.37 -1.80
C ALA A 46 -9.38 -1.15 -3.12
N ASP A 47 -10.60 -1.22 -3.67
CA ASP A 47 -10.85 -1.94 -4.91
C ASP A 47 -10.00 -1.39 -6.06
N GLY A 48 -9.33 -2.30 -6.78
CA GLY A 48 -8.48 -1.96 -7.91
C GLY A 48 -7.12 -1.36 -7.56
N GLN A 49 -6.79 -1.24 -6.27
CA GLN A 49 -5.45 -0.84 -5.86
C GLN A 49 -4.48 -2.03 -5.85
N PRO A 50 -3.18 -1.79 -6.14
CA PRO A 50 -2.21 -2.86 -6.20
C PRO A 50 -1.92 -3.44 -4.80
N THR A 51 -2.29 -4.71 -4.61
CA THR A 51 -1.83 -5.57 -3.51
C THR A 51 -0.61 -6.39 -3.92
N THR A 52 0.09 -6.98 -2.96
CA THR A 52 1.18 -7.95 -3.21
C THR A 52 0.75 -9.04 -4.21
N ASP A 53 -0.43 -9.62 -4.02
CA ASP A 53 -0.94 -10.69 -4.88
C ASP A 53 -1.23 -10.20 -6.30
N SER A 54 -1.84 -9.02 -6.43
CA SER A 54 -2.11 -8.42 -7.74
C SER A 54 -0.81 -8.03 -8.45
N PHE A 55 0.22 -7.59 -7.71
CA PHE A 55 1.54 -7.27 -8.24
C PHE A 55 2.19 -8.52 -8.84
N PHE A 56 2.26 -9.63 -8.10
CA PHE A 56 2.86 -10.86 -8.61
C PHE A 56 2.03 -11.51 -9.72
N SER A 57 0.70 -11.41 -9.65
CA SER A 57 -0.19 -11.85 -10.74
C SER A 57 0.09 -11.10 -12.04
N GLN A 58 0.22 -9.76 -11.97
CA GLN A 58 0.57 -8.93 -13.13
C GLN A 58 2.00 -9.21 -13.62
N LEU A 59 2.97 -9.36 -12.70
CA LEU A 59 4.34 -9.72 -13.04
C LEU A 59 4.40 -11.03 -13.83
N GLN A 60 3.65 -12.05 -13.40
CA GLN A 60 3.57 -13.34 -14.08
C GLN A 60 2.93 -13.20 -15.46
N ALA A 61 1.79 -12.49 -15.56
CA ALA A 61 1.10 -12.26 -16.82
C ALA A 61 2.00 -11.55 -17.84
N ASP A 62 2.69 -10.48 -17.42
CA ASP A 62 3.61 -9.73 -18.28
C ASP A 62 4.83 -10.56 -18.68
N ALA A 63 5.33 -11.42 -17.80
CA ALA A 63 6.41 -12.34 -18.12
C ALA A 63 5.98 -13.37 -19.16
N ILE A 64 4.78 -13.94 -19.02
CA ILE A 64 4.17 -14.85 -20.00
C ILE A 64 4.00 -14.12 -21.33
N ASP A 65 3.42 -12.93 -21.35
CA ASP A 65 3.17 -12.16 -22.58
C ASP A 65 4.46 -11.85 -23.32
N ARG A 66 5.51 -11.41 -22.61
CA ARG A 66 6.82 -11.16 -23.21
C ARG A 66 7.44 -12.47 -23.72
N ARG A 67 7.28 -13.57 -23.01
CA ARG A 67 7.81 -14.88 -23.45
C ARG A 67 7.06 -15.41 -24.68
N LEU A 68 5.75 -15.29 -24.71
CA LEU A 68 4.92 -15.65 -25.86
C LEU A 68 5.30 -14.82 -27.08
N ALA A 69 5.57 -13.51 -26.92
CA ALA A 69 6.05 -12.67 -28.01
C ALA A 69 7.43 -13.11 -28.54
N GLU A 70 8.35 -13.57 -27.68
CA GLU A 70 9.63 -14.13 -28.13
C GLU A 70 9.44 -15.44 -28.91
N LEU A 71 8.55 -16.33 -28.45
CA LEU A 71 8.25 -17.59 -29.12
C LEU A 71 7.54 -17.38 -30.47
N ASP A 72 6.64 -16.40 -30.55
CA ASP A 72 5.90 -16.07 -31.78
C ASP A 72 6.83 -15.54 -32.89
N GLN A 73 7.96 -14.94 -32.55
CA GLN A 73 8.99 -14.56 -33.53
C GLN A 73 9.62 -15.78 -34.20
N ALA A 74 9.74 -16.90 -33.49
CA ALA A 74 10.29 -18.15 -34.01
C ALA A 74 9.23 -19.03 -34.69
N ASP A 75 7.99 -19.01 -34.19
CA ASP A 75 6.84 -19.72 -34.76
C ASP A 75 5.61 -18.78 -34.80
N PRO A 76 5.41 -18.05 -35.92
CA PRO A 76 4.32 -17.08 -36.05
C PRO A 76 2.94 -17.69 -35.81
N GLY A 77 2.16 -17.07 -34.92
CA GLY A 77 0.83 -17.53 -34.51
C GLY A 77 0.84 -18.51 -33.34
N LEU A 78 2.00 -18.87 -32.80
CA LEU A 78 2.10 -19.71 -31.59
C LEU A 78 1.51 -19.01 -30.37
N ALA A 79 1.77 -17.71 -30.18
CA ALA A 79 1.22 -16.98 -29.05
C ALA A 79 -0.32 -16.95 -29.08
N ALA A 80 -0.89 -16.73 -30.26
CA ALA A 80 -2.34 -16.74 -30.46
C ALA A 80 -2.94 -18.14 -30.18
N ALA A 81 -2.26 -19.20 -30.63
CA ALA A 81 -2.71 -20.58 -30.40
C ALA A 81 -2.67 -20.96 -28.91
N ILE A 82 -1.63 -20.56 -28.17
CA ILE A 82 -1.55 -20.79 -26.72
C ILE A 82 -2.64 -20.01 -25.98
N ARG A 83 -2.89 -18.75 -26.34
CA ARG A 83 -3.98 -17.96 -25.72
C ARG A 83 -5.37 -18.52 -26.02
N ALA A 84 -5.60 -19.05 -27.23
CA ALA A 84 -6.86 -19.72 -27.56
C ALA A 84 -7.05 -20.97 -26.70
N TYR A 85 -5.98 -21.75 -26.47
CA TYR A 85 -6.01 -22.89 -25.56
C TYR A 85 -6.27 -22.49 -24.11
N ASP A 86 -5.60 -21.45 -23.61
CA ASP A 86 -5.80 -20.90 -22.26
C ASP A 86 -7.25 -20.42 -22.05
N ALA A 87 -7.85 -19.80 -23.07
CA ALA A 87 -9.24 -19.35 -23.06
C ALA A 87 -10.28 -20.49 -23.20
N GLY A 88 -9.84 -21.74 -23.35
CA GLY A 88 -10.72 -22.89 -23.54
C GLY A 88 -11.46 -22.91 -24.88
N ASP A 89 -10.90 -22.30 -25.94
CA ASP A 89 -11.48 -22.32 -27.27
C ASP A 89 -11.60 -23.79 -27.77
N PRO A 90 -12.81 -24.25 -28.15
CA PRO A 90 -13.02 -25.63 -28.60
C PRO A 90 -12.26 -25.98 -29.89
N THR A 91 -11.76 -24.97 -30.61
CA THR A 91 -10.97 -25.12 -31.84
C THR A 91 -9.47 -24.93 -31.60
N ALA A 92 -9.04 -24.69 -30.36
CA ALA A 92 -7.64 -24.53 -30.03
C ALA A 92 -6.81 -25.78 -30.36
N ALA A 93 -5.53 -25.55 -30.65
CA ALA A 93 -4.56 -26.63 -30.82
C ALA A 93 -4.46 -27.49 -29.55
N SER A 94 -4.18 -28.78 -29.74
CA SER A 94 -4.06 -29.70 -28.61
C SER A 94 -2.84 -29.39 -27.72
N PRO A 95 -2.85 -29.77 -26.43
CA PRO A 95 -1.70 -29.56 -25.55
C PRO A 95 -0.38 -30.14 -26.10
N GLY A 96 -0.44 -31.33 -26.71
CA GLY A 96 0.74 -31.98 -27.28
C GLY A 96 1.29 -31.25 -28.51
N GLU A 97 0.41 -30.74 -29.36
CA GLU A 97 0.79 -29.92 -30.51
C GLU A 97 1.44 -28.60 -30.06
N LEU A 98 0.83 -27.92 -29.09
CA LEU A 98 1.38 -26.68 -28.53
C LEU A 98 2.74 -26.92 -27.86
N GLN A 99 2.89 -27.99 -27.07
CA GLN A 99 4.17 -28.33 -26.44
C GLN A 99 5.27 -28.63 -27.47
N GLN A 100 4.92 -29.31 -28.57
CA GLN A 100 5.85 -29.56 -29.66
C GLN A 100 6.29 -28.26 -30.33
N ARG A 101 5.33 -27.37 -30.64
CA ARG A 101 5.61 -26.07 -31.26
C ARG A 101 6.50 -25.19 -30.38
N ILE A 102 6.23 -25.14 -29.07
CA ILE A 102 7.10 -24.47 -28.09
C ILE A 102 8.53 -25.01 -28.18
N GLY A 103 8.71 -26.34 -28.20
CA GLY A 103 10.02 -26.96 -28.33
C GLY A 103 10.73 -26.63 -29.64
N VAL A 104 10.01 -26.63 -30.76
CA VAL A 104 10.55 -26.24 -32.09
C VAL A 104 10.95 -24.77 -32.14
N ALA A 105 10.18 -23.89 -31.48
CA ALA A 105 10.47 -22.46 -31.33
C ALA A 105 11.65 -22.17 -30.38
N GLY A 106 12.33 -23.21 -29.86
CA GLY A 106 13.45 -23.08 -28.93
C GLY A 106 13.05 -22.85 -27.48
N GLY A 107 11.76 -23.02 -27.15
CA GLY A 107 11.24 -23.00 -25.80
C GLY A 107 11.65 -24.24 -25.01
N ARG A 108 11.98 -24.03 -23.74
CA ARG A 108 12.23 -25.10 -22.76
C ARG A 108 11.11 -25.22 -21.74
N GLU A 109 10.19 -24.26 -21.76
CA GLU A 109 9.05 -24.14 -20.88
C GLU A 109 7.98 -25.20 -21.21
N GLY A 110 7.30 -25.68 -20.17
CA GLY A 110 6.07 -26.45 -20.34
C GLY A 110 4.91 -25.54 -20.73
N LEU A 111 3.94 -26.04 -21.49
CA LEU A 111 2.71 -25.30 -21.83
C LEU A 111 2.03 -24.75 -20.57
N GLY A 112 2.00 -25.53 -19.47
CA GLY A 112 1.45 -25.12 -18.19
C GLY A 112 2.12 -23.91 -17.53
N GLN A 113 3.33 -23.53 -17.96
CA GLN A 113 4.02 -22.33 -17.47
C GLN A 113 3.69 -21.08 -18.30
N LEU A 114 3.13 -21.26 -19.50
CA LEU A 114 2.84 -20.21 -20.48
C LEU A 114 1.34 -19.88 -20.57
N ILE A 115 0.53 -20.46 -19.71
CA ILE A 115 -0.90 -20.21 -19.59
C ILE A 115 -1.18 -19.52 -18.26
N THR A 116 -2.24 -18.71 -18.23
CA THR A 116 -2.65 -17.95 -17.04
C THR A 116 -3.67 -18.72 -16.21
N THR A 117 -4.37 -19.67 -16.82
CA THR A 117 -5.27 -20.60 -16.14
C THR A 117 -4.44 -21.73 -15.54
N SER A 118 -4.38 -21.83 -14.23
CA SER A 118 -3.73 -22.96 -13.59
C SER A 118 -4.56 -24.24 -13.86
N ALA A 119 -3.92 -25.41 -13.91
CA ALA A 119 -4.66 -26.68 -13.87
C ALA A 119 -5.50 -26.87 -12.59
N ALA A 120 -5.42 -25.94 -11.62
CA ALA A 120 -6.26 -25.86 -10.42
C ALA A 120 -7.56 -25.06 -10.62
N ASP A 121 -7.77 -24.42 -11.79
CA ASP A 121 -8.97 -23.64 -12.08
C ASP A 121 -10.13 -24.47 -12.68
N ALA A 122 -10.03 -25.81 -12.65
CA ALA A 122 -11.08 -26.74 -13.08
C ALA A 122 -12.28 -26.83 -12.10
N GLY A 123 -12.68 -25.72 -11.46
CA GLY A 123 -13.84 -25.69 -10.57
C GLY A 123 -13.89 -24.60 -9.51
N VAL A 124 -13.02 -23.59 -9.53
CA VAL A 124 -13.16 -22.42 -8.64
C VAL A 124 -13.95 -21.35 -9.39
N PRO A 125 -15.15 -20.95 -8.93
CA PRO A 125 -15.87 -19.84 -9.54
C PRO A 125 -15.00 -18.59 -9.48
N THR A 126 -14.73 -17.96 -10.62
CA THR A 126 -14.16 -16.60 -10.71
C THR A 126 -15.19 -15.54 -10.33
N ASP A 127 -16.08 -15.85 -9.40
CA ASP A 127 -16.93 -14.86 -8.77
C ASP A 127 -16.10 -14.18 -7.66
N ARG A 128 -15.06 -13.45 -8.08
CA ARG A 128 -14.50 -12.37 -7.27
C ARG A 128 -15.53 -11.24 -7.25
N THR A 129 -16.65 -11.46 -6.57
CA THR A 129 -17.38 -10.35 -6.00
C THR A 129 -16.38 -9.63 -5.11
N ALA A 130 -16.05 -8.40 -5.48
CA ALA A 130 -15.17 -7.50 -4.76
C ALA A 130 -15.77 -7.21 -3.37
N THR A 131 -15.65 -8.16 -2.45
CA THR A 131 -15.59 -7.79 -1.04
C THR A 131 -14.21 -7.18 -0.85
N PRO A 132 -14.11 -5.91 -0.39
CA PRO A 132 -12.81 -5.37 -0.01
C PRO A 132 -12.17 -6.38 0.94
N GLU A 133 -10.96 -6.82 0.63
CA GLU A 133 -10.25 -7.75 1.49
C GLU A 133 -9.99 -7.00 2.80
N VAL A 134 -10.66 -7.43 3.86
CA VAL A 134 -10.50 -6.85 5.19
C VAL A 134 -9.60 -7.78 5.97
N GLN A 135 -8.37 -7.32 6.24
CA GLN A 135 -7.43 -8.05 7.06
C GLN A 135 -7.39 -7.43 8.45
N ARG A 136 -7.40 -8.29 9.48
CA ARG A 136 -7.39 -7.86 10.88
C ARG A 136 -6.10 -8.32 11.52
N PHE A 137 -5.42 -7.39 12.19
CA PHE A 137 -4.18 -7.64 12.92
C PHE A 137 -4.39 -7.29 14.39
N THR A 138 -4.13 -8.24 15.28
CA THR A 138 -3.89 -7.90 16.69
C THR A 138 -2.65 -7.02 16.81
N ILE A 139 -2.47 -6.33 17.96
CA ILE A 139 -1.26 -5.53 18.22
C ILE A 139 0.01 -6.38 18.04
N ALA A 140 0.01 -7.62 18.52
CA ALA A 140 1.16 -8.51 18.42
C ALA A 140 1.46 -8.94 16.96
N GLU A 141 0.42 -9.20 16.16
CA GLU A 141 0.59 -9.51 14.73
C GLU A 141 1.06 -8.29 13.94
N ALA A 142 0.51 -7.11 14.23
CA ALA A 142 0.95 -5.86 13.62
C ALA A 142 2.42 -5.55 13.98
N ASP A 143 2.80 -5.68 15.25
CA ASP A 143 4.18 -5.52 15.71
C ASP A 143 5.14 -6.51 15.04
N ASN A 144 4.71 -7.76 14.85
CA ASN A 144 5.49 -8.75 14.14
C ASN A 144 5.66 -8.36 12.66
N THR A 145 4.58 -7.99 11.96
CA THR A 145 4.64 -7.53 10.57
C THR A 145 5.55 -6.32 10.40
N ILE A 146 5.45 -5.33 11.29
CA ILE A 146 6.33 -4.16 11.35
C ILE A 146 7.79 -4.60 11.53
N ALA A 147 8.06 -5.49 12.48
CA ALA A 147 9.42 -5.93 12.80
C ALA A 147 10.08 -6.77 11.69
N VAL A 148 9.29 -7.51 10.90
CA VAL A 148 9.80 -8.38 9.83
C VAL A 148 9.78 -7.72 8.45
N THR A 149 9.15 -6.56 8.29
CA THR A 149 9.24 -5.79 7.05
C THR A 149 10.66 -5.26 6.93
N ALA A 150 11.40 -5.77 5.95
CA ALA A 150 12.76 -5.34 5.67
C ALA A 150 12.80 -3.86 5.28
N VAL A 151 13.97 -3.22 5.47
CA VAL A 151 14.21 -1.84 5.01
C VAL A 151 14.15 -1.76 3.47
N ASP A 152 14.43 -2.86 2.78
CA ASP A 152 14.25 -3.02 1.33
C ASP A 152 13.63 -4.39 1.02
N PRO A 153 12.29 -4.53 1.10
CA PRO A 153 11.59 -5.79 0.86
C PRO A 153 11.84 -6.37 -0.55
N ALA A 154 12.06 -5.51 -1.54
CA ALA A 154 12.33 -5.93 -2.90
C ALA A 154 13.68 -6.63 -3.06
N ALA A 155 14.70 -6.30 -2.25
CA ALA A 155 16.03 -6.87 -2.40
C ALA A 155 16.05 -8.39 -2.20
N ASP A 156 15.36 -8.89 -1.18
CA ASP A 156 15.29 -10.32 -0.87
C ASP A 156 14.52 -11.08 -1.98
N VAL A 157 13.36 -10.54 -2.37
CA VAL A 157 12.54 -11.11 -3.45
C VAL A 157 13.31 -11.14 -4.77
N LEU A 158 14.04 -10.07 -5.10
CA LEU A 158 14.87 -10.03 -6.30
C LEU A 158 15.97 -11.10 -6.25
N GLY A 159 16.61 -11.29 -5.10
CA GLY A 159 17.60 -12.34 -4.90
C GLY A 159 17.04 -13.74 -5.16
N GLU A 160 15.85 -14.04 -4.65
CA GLU A 160 15.16 -15.31 -4.90
C GLU A 160 14.79 -15.48 -6.38
N LEU A 161 14.23 -14.45 -7.01
CA LEU A 161 13.87 -14.48 -8.43
C LEU A 161 15.11 -14.69 -9.32
N GLN A 162 16.23 -14.06 -8.99
CA GLN A 162 17.50 -14.26 -9.70
C GLN A 162 18.05 -15.67 -9.51
N ALA A 163 17.94 -16.24 -8.30
CA ALA A 163 18.34 -17.62 -8.05
C ALA A 163 17.48 -18.62 -8.85
N VAL A 164 16.18 -18.36 -9.00
CA VAL A 164 15.30 -19.17 -9.84
C VAL A 164 15.63 -18.99 -11.33
N ALA A 165 15.89 -17.76 -11.78
CA ALA A 165 16.28 -17.48 -13.15
C ALA A 165 17.58 -18.20 -13.56
N ALA A 166 18.49 -18.44 -12.61
CA ALA A 166 19.72 -19.20 -12.85
C ALA A 166 19.48 -20.66 -13.28
N ASN A 167 18.26 -21.21 -13.13
CA ASN A 167 17.90 -22.54 -13.65
C ASN A 167 17.83 -22.59 -15.20
N GLY A 168 17.89 -21.43 -15.88
CA GLY A 168 18.02 -21.35 -17.33
C GLY A 168 16.70 -21.50 -18.09
N PHE A 169 15.57 -21.20 -17.44
CA PHE A 169 14.29 -20.99 -18.10
C PHE A 169 14.12 -19.52 -18.45
N ARG A 170 13.81 -19.24 -19.71
CA ARG A 170 13.74 -17.87 -20.22
C ARG A 170 12.58 -17.09 -19.58
N LEU A 171 11.48 -17.77 -19.28
CA LEU A 171 10.36 -17.17 -18.53
C LEU A 171 10.79 -16.63 -17.14
N ASP A 172 11.62 -17.37 -16.40
CA ASP A 172 12.08 -16.95 -15.07
C ASP A 172 13.07 -15.78 -15.14
N GLU A 173 13.95 -15.76 -16.15
CA GLU A 173 14.81 -14.60 -16.44
C GLU A 173 13.99 -13.34 -16.72
N ILE A 174 12.94 -13.46 -17.55
CA ILE A 174 12.04 -12.34 -17.86
C ILE A 174 11.35 -11.86 -16.59
N LYS A 175 10.83 -12.77 -15.76
CA LYS A 175 10.16 -12.44 -14.49
C LYS A 175 11.08 -11.70 -13.54
N ALA A 176 12.33 -12.16 -13.38
CA ALA A 176 13.33 -11.48 -12.55
C ALA A 176 13.67 -10.08 -13.10
N ALA A 177 13.81 -9.93 -14.42
CA ALA A 177 14.08 -8.64 -15.05
C ALA A 177 12.90 -7.65 -14.87
N LEU A 178 11.67 -8.10 -15.09
CA LEU A 178 10.47 -7.28 -14.87
C LEU A 178 10.31 -6.88 -13.41
N PHE A 179 10.64 -7.77 -12.47
CA PHE A 179 10.62 -7.43 -11.05
C PHE A 179 11.66 -6.36 -10.73
N ALA A 180 12.89 -6.50 -11.26
CA ALA A 180 13.95 -5.53 -11.06
C ALA A 180 13.56 -4.12 -11.55
N GLU A 181 12.77 -4.03 -12.63
CA GLU A 181 12.21 -2.77 -13.15
C GLU A 181 11.09 -2.18 -12.28
N ARG A 182 10.46 -2.99 -11.41
CA ARG A 182 9.25 -2.64 -10.63
C ARG A 182 9.46 -2.66 -9.11
N GLN A 183 10.70 -2.72 -8.65
CA GLN A 183 11.05 -2.78 -7.22
C GLN A 183 10.44 -1.61 -6.43
N GLU A 184 10.45 -0.40 -7.00
CA GLU A 184 9.87 0.79 -6.35
C GLU A 184 8.37 0.62 -6.10
N ALA A 185 7.63 0.07 -7.06
CA ALA A 185 6.20 -0.19 -6.90
C ALA A 185 5.94 -1.27 -5.83
N PHE A 186 6.76 -2.33 -5.79
CA PHE A 186 6.66 -3.35 -4.75
C PHE A 186 6.96 -2.78 -3.35
N ASN A 187 8.05 -2.02 -3.22
CA ASN A 187 8.43 -1.37 -1.97
C ASN A 187 7.35 -0.39 -1.51
N ALA A 188 6.74 0.38 -2.41
CA ALA A 188 5.63 1.28 -2.07
C ALA A 188 4.44 0.51 -1.45
N ILE A 189 4.06 -0.64 -2.00
CA ILE A 189 2.99 -1.50 -1.44
C ILE A 189 3.34 -1.94 0.00
N GLN A 190 4.59 -2.38 0.22
CA GLN A 190 5.04 -2.86 1.53
C GLN A 190 5.16 -1.73 2.56
N THR A 191 5.80 -0.62 2.20
CA THR A 191 6.00 0.54 3.07
C THR A 191 4.67 1.17 3.47
N GLN A 192 3.69 1.23 2.56
CA GLN A 192 2.40 1.81 2.88
C GLN A 192 1.64 1.00 3.95
N LEU A 193 1.66 -0.34 3.86
CA LEU A 193 1.07 -1.20 4.89
C LEU A 193 1.81 -1.05 6.22
N HIS A 194 3.16 -1.06 6.17
CA HIS A 194 3.99 -0.88 7.34
C HIS A 194 3.66 0.42 8.09
N ASP A 195 3.69 1.56 7.41
CA ASP A 195 3.50 2.88 8.04
C ASP A 195 2.10 2.99 8.67
N GLN A 196 1.07 2.48 8.00
CA GLN A 196 -0.28 2.49 8.53
C GLN A 196 -0.50 1.52 9.70
N LEU A 197 0.24 0.40 9.75
CA LEU A 197 0.25 -0.49 10.92
C LEU A 197 0.95 0.17 12.11
N VAL A 198 2.06 0.89 11.89
CA VAL A 198 2.75 1.65 12.95
C VAL A 198 1.78 2.67 13.58
N ASP A 199 1.13 3.50 12.76
CA ASP A 199 0.16 4.50 13.22
C ASP A 199 -1.01 3.88 13.99
N CYS A 200 -1.50 2.74 13.51
CA CYS A 200 -2.59 2.02 14.17
C CYS A 200 -2.17 1.45 15.53
N VAL A 201 -1.01 0.80 15.62
CA VAL A 201 -0.49 0.26 16.88
C VAL A 201 -0.22 1.36 17.89
N GLU A 202 0.33 2.51 17.47
CA GLU A 202 0.51 3.67 18.33
C GLU A 202 -0.82 4.22 18.88
N THR A 203 -1.89 4.13 18.10
CA THR A 203 -3.24 4.53 18.51
C THR A 203 -3.83 3.56 19.53
N LEU A 204 -3.61 2.25 19.36
CA LEU A 204 -4.14 1.22 20.25
C LEU A 204 -3.35 1.08 21.56
N ARG A 205 -2.04 1.36 21.54
CA ARG A 205 -1.20 1.21 22.73
C ARG A 205 -1.61 2.22 23.82
N PRO A 206 -1.86 1.76 25.06
CA PRO A 206 -2.17 2.67 26.16
C PRO A 206 -0.96 3.56 26.46
N ARG A 207 -1.09 4.87 26.21
CA ARG A 207 -0.04 5.85 26.52
C ARG A 207 0.22 5.86 28.04
N PRO A 208 1.41 5.49 28.52
CA PRO A 208 1.68 5.32 29.95
C PRO A 208 1.52 6.61 30.78
N TRP A 209 1.53 7.79 30.14
CA TRP A 209 1.30 9.08 30.80
C TRP A 209 -0.20 9.41 31.01
N LEU A 210 -1.10 8.77 30.25
CA LEU A 210 -2.55 9.04 30.22
C LEU A 210 -3.36 8.01 31.01
N SER A 211 -2.77 6.83 31.26
CA SER A 211 -3.42 5.70 31.94
C SER A 211 -3.09 5.59 33.44
N GLY A 212 -2.38 6.57 34.02
CA GLY A 212 -2.25 6.68 35.48
C GLY A 212 -3.44 7.40 36.13
N PRO A 213 -3.79 7.12 37.41
CA PRO A 213 -4.91 7.76 38.12
C PRO A 213 -4.75 9.29 38.36
N LYS A 214 -3.84 9.97 37.66
CA LYS A 214 -3.54 11.40 37.82
C LYS A 214 -4.49 12.34 37.06
N ILE A 215 -5.34 11.82 36.16
CA ILE A 215 -6.34 12.63 35.43
C ILE A 215 -7.49 13.10 36.34
N LEU A 216 -7.69 12.47 37.51
CA LEU A 216 -8.68 12.96 38.48
C LEU A 216 -8.22 14.19 39.27
N ILE A 217 -6.93 14.57 39.21
CA ILE A 217 -6.43 15.77 39.91
C ILE A 217 -6.56 17.02 39.02
N THR A 218 -6.47 16.89 37.69
CA THR A 218 -6.57 18.04 36.78
C THR A 218 -7.99 18.58 36.64
N ILE A 219 -9.01 17.72 36.64
CA ILE A 219 -10.42 18.19 36.59
C ILE A 219 -10.82 18.86 37.92
N ALA A 220 -10.35 18.37 39.06
CA ALA A 220 -10.61 18.99 40.36
C ALA A 220 -9.92 20.37 40.50
N MET A 221 -8.69 20.51 39.98
CA MET A 221 -7.95 21.79 39.97
C MET A 221 -8.60 22.83 39.05
N VAL A 222 -9.04 22.45 37.85
CA VAL A 222 -9.71 23.39 36.92
C VAL A 222 -11.09 23.81 37.46
N GLY A 223 -11.83 22.89 38.10
CA GLY A 223 -13.09 23.20 38.78
C GLY A 223 -12.92 24.17 39.95
N ALA A 224 -11.91 23.95 40.81
CA ALA A 224 -11.64 24.83 41.95
C ALA A 224 -11.19 26.24 41.51
N VAL A 225 -10.40 26.34 40.45
CA VAL A 225 -9.96 27.63 39.88
C VAL A 225 -11.13 28.37 39.23
N ALA A 226 -12.03 27.68 38.53
CA ALA A 226 -13.23 28.30 37.95
C ALA A 226 -14.19 28.86 39.01
N VAL A 227 -14.39 28.15 40.12
CA VAL A 227 -15.24 28.62 41.24
C VAL A 227 -14.59 29.80 41.96
N ALA A 228 -13.27 29.79 42.17
CA ALA A 228 -12.55 30.92 42.78
C ALA A 228 -12.61 32.18 41.90
N LEU A 229 -12.48 32.04 40.57
CA LEU A 229 -12.58 33.17 39.64
C LEU A 229 -14.01 33.74 39.55
N LEU A 230 -15.03 32.89 39.61
CA LEU A 230 -16.43 33.34 39.63
C LEU A 230 -16.80 34.03 40.95
N ALA A 231 -16.28 33.55 42.09
CA ALA A 231 -16.48 34.19 43.39
C ALA A 231 -15.87 35.60 43.45
N ILE A 232 -14.64 35.78 42.93
CA ILE A 232 -13.98 37.09 42.86
C ILE A 232 -14.72 38.03 41.90
N ARG A 233 -15.26 37.51 40.79
CA ARG A 233 -16.02 38.31 39.81
C ARG A 233 -17.39 38.71 40.33
N ASN A 234 -18.05 37.89 41.15
CA ASN A 234 -19.34 38.22 41.77
C ASN A 234 -19.18 39.20 42.94
N ALA A 235 -18.08 39.11 43.71
CA ALA A 235 -17.75 40.04 44.78
C ALA A 235 -17.37 41.46 44.28
N ARG A 236 -16.99 41.61 43.00
CA ARG A 236 -16.60 42.89 42.38
C ARG A 236 -17.74 43.63 41.68
N ARG A 237 -19.01 43.24 41.86
CA ARG A 237 -20.13 44.10 41.46
C ARG A 237 -20.24 45.26 42.47
N PRO A 238 -20.04 46.52 42.06
CA PRO A 238 -20.31 47.65 42.94
C PRO A 238 -21.81 47.69 43.24
N VAL A 239 -22.15 47.74 44.53
CA VAL A 239 -23.48 48.04 45.02
C VAL A 239 -23.86 49.42 44.48
N ARG A 240 -24.70 49.45 43.43
CA ARG A 240 -25.37 50.69 43.03
C ARG A 240 -26.48 50.93 44.04
N HIS A 241 -26.27 51.91 44.92
CA HIS A 241 -27.35 52.55 45.65
C HIS A 241 -28.41 53.02 44.66
N ALA A 242 -29.57 52.36 44.64
CA ALA A 242 -30.77 52.94 44.08
C ALA A 242 -31.40 53.81 45.17
N LYS A 243 -31.20 55.14 45.06
CA LYS A 243 -32.04 56.13 45.71
C LYS A 243 -33.45 56.04 45.11
N ARG A 244 -34.46 55.73 45.91
CA ARG A 244 -35.58 56.64 46.17
C ARG A 244 -36.28 56.27 47.46
#